data_AF-A0AAN8XWH6-F1
#
_entry.id   AF-A0AAN8XWH6-F1
#
_cell.length_a   1.000
_cell.length_b   1.000
_cell.length_c   1.000
_cell.angle_alpha   90.00
_cell.angle_beta   90.00
_cell.angle_gamma   90.00
#
_symmetry.space_group_name_H-M   'P 1'
#
loop_
_entity.id
_entity.type
_entity.pdbx_description
1 polymer ?
#
loop_
_entity_poly.entity_id
_entity_poly.type
_entity_poly.pdbx_seq_one_letter_code
_entity_poly.pdbx_strand_id
1 'polypeptide(L)'
;WQPEAVSKRMCEEKGCVWIPEKDGPNCYFPPASKHGYSKETYGPVLRNMGISTSRISLKPTSAKVVVDLLEKLEVQVLTYTDEIFRIRIKDPGRDRYEVPVELNLPEANGLIEPSYNVTLFDDNDNFAINVTRVSSGISVFDTSIGGFTFADQFLQIATKLPTSNLYGLGENTHMSLKHDLNYATWPMFARDQPPGAVGQNLYGVHPMYMVVERDGSSHAVLWLNSNAMEAETMPTPGLTLRSIGGIMDLLFFMGPNPEEVIQQYTQVIGRPFLPPYWSLGFQLCRYGYNNLDNLKGAVSRTRRHGIPLDVQYADIDHFDRRLDFTYDNDTFGGLPEYITELKEDGIHFIIILDPAINAELDYDEYPVHERAMYEDVYIKWPQEQVPSENFGADDVMLGYVWPDNRTAFPDFFKNTTKEWWEDEILRHYENLEFDGLWIDMNEPANFGTNEEKPWNWPEGWEPWSLKCPNSTYDDPPYVTAAATVWGMGKRLSDKTLCMSGLQGENSEYRHYDVHNLYGWSETEPTLRALQRATGKRGIVVTRSTFPSSGRWAGHWLGDNTAAWEHMHQSIIGTVVCFTYGFKLPRI
;
A
#
# COMPACT_ATOMS: atom_id res chain seq x y z
N TRP A 1 20.51 -11.57 -7.77
CA TRP A 1 20.93 -11.72 -9.19
C TRP A 1 21.47 -10.38 -9.65
N GLN A 2 22.64 -10.33 -10.29
CA GLN A 2 23.16 -9.07 -10.82
C GLN A 2 22.51 -8.83 -12.20
N PRO A 3 21.86 -7.69 -12.43
CA PRO A 3 21.48 -7.26 -13.77
C PRO A 3 22.67 -7.43 -14.72
N GLU A 4 22.38 -7.68 -16.01
CA GLU A 4 23.40 -7.62 -17.04
C GLU A 4 24.27 -6.38 -16.79
N ALA A 5 25.59 -6.59 -16.59
CA ALA A 5 26.45 -5.52 -16.16
C ALA A 5 26.36 -4.39 -17.18
N VAL A 6 25.86 -3.22 -16.76
CA VAL A 6 25.63 -2.07 -17.65
C VAL A 6 26.91 -1.81 -18.41
N SER A 7 26.88 -1.92 -19.74
CA SER A 7 28.06 -1.65 -20.54
C SER A 7 28.20 -0.15 -20.80
N LYS A 8 29.43 0.32 -21.00
CA LYS A 8 29.71 1.69 -21.44
C LYS A 8 28.87 2.08 -22.67
N ARG A 9 28.76 1.17 -23.64
CA ARG A 9 27.98 1.36 -24.86
C ARG A 9 26.51 1.61 -24.56
N MET A 10 25.88 0.75 -23.74
CA MET A 10 24.47 0.92 -23.35
C MET A 10 24.24 2.25 -22.63
N CYS A 11 25.19 2.65 -21.78
CA CYS A 11 25.14 3.92 -21.06
C CYS A 11 25.16 5.13 -22.01
N GLU A 12 26.13 5.15 -22.93
CA GLU A 12 26.33 6.25 -23.88
C GLU A 12 25.22 6.29 -24.96
N GLU A 13 24.68 5.13 -25.37
CA GLU A 13 23.52 5.04 -26.27
C GLU A 13 22.26 5.67 -25.65
N LYS A 14 22.10 5.55 -24.33
CA LYS A 14 21.09 6.27 -23.54
C LYS A 14 21.48 7.71 -23.21
N GLY A 15 22.57 8.26 -23.76
CA GLY A 15 22.98 9.64 -23.47
C GLY A 15 23.36 9.91 -22.00
N CYS A 16 23.60 8.86 -21.21
CA CYS A 16 24.12 8.94 -19.85
C CYS A 16 25.65 9.13 -19.85
N VAL A 17 26.21 9.36 -18.67
CA VAL A 17 27.65 9.50 -18.48
C VAL A 17 28.22 8.21 -17.88
N TRP A 18 29.25 7.67 -18.53
CA TRP A 18 29.97 6.49 -18.05
C TRP A 18 31.30 6.90 -17.40
N ILE A 19 31.50 6.51 -16.14
CA ILE A 19 32.79 6.58 -15.45
C ILE A 19 33.12 5.20 -14.87
N PRO A 20 34.21 4.55 -15.31
CA PRO A 20 34.59 3.25 -14.78
C PRO A 20 35.16 3.38 -13.35
N GLU A 21 34.98 2.32 -12.54
CA GLU A 21 35.69 2.10 -11.27
C GLU A 21 35.49 3.23 -10.24
N LYS A 22 34.30 3.84 -10.21
CA LYS A 22 33.91 4.80 -9.18
C LYS A 22 33.21 4.08 -8.02
N ASP A 23 33.34 4.61 -6.80
CA ASP A 23 32.43 4.28 -5.70
C ASP A 23 31.00 4.69 -6.08
N GLY A 24 30.18 3.70 -6.48
CA GLY A 24 28.79 3.87 -6.92
C GLY A 24 28.52 3.42 -8.37
N PRO A 25 27.42 3.88 -8.99
CA PRO A 25 27.03 3.48 -10.33
C PRO A 25 28.02 3.94 -11.41
N ASN A 26 28.50 3.02 -12.25
CA ASN A 26 29.38 3.34 -13.38
C ASN A 26 28.66 4.13 -14.49
N CYS A 27 27.33 4.00 -14.59
CA CYS A 27 26.49 4.75 -15.50
C CYS A 27 25.52 5.62 -14.71
N TYR A 28 25.48 6.92 -14.97
CA TYR A 28 24.61 7.85 -14.25
C TYR A 28 24.09 8.96 -15.16
N PHE A 29 23.00 9.61 -14.72
CA PHE A 29 22.38 10.70 -15.47
C PHE A 29 23.36 11.84 -15.74
N PRO A 30 23.29 12.50 -16.91
CA PRO A 30 24.06 13.71 -17.13
C PRO A 30 23.54 14.84 -16.20
N PRO A 31 24.27 15.95 -16.06
CA PRO A 31 23.84 17.09 -15.25
C PRO A 31 22.43 17.59 -15.63
N ALA A 32 21.76 18.26 -14.69
CA ALA A 32 20.40 18.78 -14.88
C ALA A 32 20.23 19.67 -16.13
N SER A 33 21.31 20.37 -16.54
CA SER A 33 21.34 21.16 -17.79
C SER A 33 21.21 20.35 -19.07
N LYS A 34 21.42 19.04 -19.00
CA LYS A 34 21.27 18.11 -20.11
C LYS A 34 20.05 17.23 -19.93
N HIS A 35 19.81 16.68 -18.74
CA HIS A 35 18.66 15.80 -18.47
C HIS A 35 17.77 16.30 -17.34
N GLY A 36 16.47 16.34 -17.60
CA GLY A 36 15.45 16.78 -16.68
C GLY A 36 14.61 17.89 -17.30
N TYR A 37 14.36 18.94 -16.52
CA TYR A 37 13.45 20.01 -16.90
C TYR A 37 14.08 21.39 -16.64
N SER A 38 13.67 22.35 -17.46
CA SER A 38 14.03 23.76 -17.32
C SER A 38 12.78 24.62 -17.24
N LYS A 39 12.94 25.83 -16.73
CA LYS A 39 11.86 26.81 -16.60
C LYS A 39 11.29 27.22 -17.96
N GLU A 40 9.96 27.24 -18.07
CA GLU A 40 9.25 27.84 -19.21
C GLU A 40 8.68 29.21 -18.84
N THR A 41 7.74 29.28 -17.88
CA THR A 41 7.08 30.53 -17.45
C THR A 41 6.66 30.50 -15.97
N TYR A 42 6.50 31.69 -15.36
CA TYR A 42 5.86 31.84 -14.05
C TYR A 42 4.36 32.02 -14.20
N GLY A 43 3.58 31.23 -13.47
CA GLY A 43 2.17 31.51 -13.23
C GLY A 43 1.96 32.54 -12.12
N PRO A 44 0.77 33.16 -12.02
CA PRO A 44 0.45 34.04 -10.90
C PRO A 44 0.46 33.26 -9.58
N VAL A 45 0.93 33.89 -8.49
CA VAL A 45 0.76 33.34 -7.14
C VAL A 45 -0.70 33.59 -6.75
N LEU A 46 -1.45 32.51 -6.57
CA LEU A 46 -2.85 32.57 -6.16
C LEU A 46 -2.92 32.36 -4.65
N ARG A 47 -3.68 33.21 -3.96
CA ARG A 47 -4.03 33.02 -2.55
C ARG A 47 -5.50 32.69 -2.48
N ASN A 48 -5.85 31.48 -2.04
CA ASN A 48 -7.23 31.08 -1.84
C ASN A 48 -7.37 30.43 -0.46
N MET A 49 -8.31 30.91 0.35
CA MET A 49 -8.58 30.38 1.70
C MET A 49 -7.30 30.25 2.58
N GLY A 50 -6.43 31.26 2.55
CA GLY A 50 -5.17 31.27 3.32
C GLY A 50 -4.03 30.41 2.73
N ILE A 51 -4.31 29.53 1.76
CA ILE A 51 -3.31 28.71 1.08
C ILE A 51 -2.66 29.55 -0.04
N SER A 52 -1.33 29.65 0.01
CA SER A 52 -0.54 30.23 -1.07
C SER A 52 -0.18 29.13 -2.07
N THR A 53 -0.56 29.32 -3.33
CA THR A 53 -0.24 28.43 -4.44
C THR A 53 0.64 29.15 -5.45
N SER A 54 1.87 28.67 -5.61
CA SER A 54 2.79 29.11 -6.67
C SER A 54 2.78 28.11 -7.82
N ARG A 55 2.57 28.57 -9.05
CA ARG A 55 2.55 27.74 -10.26
C ARG A 55 3.71 28.04 -11.19
N ILE A 56 4.38 27.00 -11.67
CA ILE A 56 5.51 27.13 -12.59
C ILE A 56 5.38 26.11 -13.71
N SER A 57 5.51 26.55 -14.96
CA SER A 57 5.57 25.67 -16.11
C SER A 57 7.01 25.25 -16.40
N LEU A 58 7.22 23.95 -16.59
CA LEU A 58 8.50 23.36 -16.96
C LEU A 58 8.44 22.76 -18.37
N LYS A 59 9.60 22.67 -19.03
CA LYS A 59 9.80 21.97 -20.30
C LYS A 59 11.05 21.08 -20.26
N PRO A 60 11.09 19.95 -21.00
CA PRO A 60 12.26 19.09 -21.04
C PRO A 60 13.54 19.82 -21.46
N THR A 61 14.67 19.43 -20.87
CA THR A 61 15.99 19.76 -21.41
C THR A 61 16.33 18.88 -22.61
N SER A 62 17.37 19.21 -23.37
CA SER A 62 17.69 18.59 -24.67
C SER A 62 18.22 17.13 -24.62
N ALA A 63 17.95 16.38 -23.56
CA ALA A 63 18.44 15.01 -23.36
C ALA A 63 17.72 13.96 -24.21
N LYS A 64 18.43 12.85 -24.47
CA LYS A 64 17.92 11.61 -25.08
C LYS A 64 17.79 10.44 -24.09
N VAL A 65 17.94 10.67 -22.78
CA VAL A 65 18.05 9.58 -21.80
C VAL A 65 16.77 8.80 -21.63
N VAL A 66 15.65 9.50 -21.73
CA VAL A 66 14.30 8.94 -21.68
C VAL A 66 13.56 9.55 -22.87
N VAL A 67 12.98 8.69 -23.72
CA VAL A 67 12.46 9.07 -25.04
C VAL A 67 11.04 9.64 -25.00
N ASP A 68 10.42 9.68 -23.83
CA ASP A 68 9.00 9.98 -23.61
C ASP A 68 8.78 10.94 -22.42
N LEU A 69 9.72 11.87 -22.20
CA LEU A 69 9.49 12.99 -21.28
C LEU A 69 8.26 13.80 -21.72
N LEU A 70 7.39 14.12 -20.78
CA LEU A 70 6.25 15.00 -21.04
C LEU A 70 6.70 16.39 -21.46
N GLU A 71 6.06 16.96 -22.48
CA GLU A 71 6.49 18.23 -23.08
C GLU A 71 6.36 19.42 -22.12
N LYS A 72 5.39 19.34 -21.20
CA LYS A 72 5.08 20.39 -20.22
C LYS A 72 4.72 19.79 -18.88
N LEU A 73 5.18 20.42 -17.82
CA LEU A 73 4.74 20.12 -16.46
C LEU A 73 4.31 21.40 -15.74
N GLU A 74 3.35 21.29 -14.83
CA GLU A 74 3.01 22.32 -13.86
C GLU A 74 3.49 21.89 -12.47
N VAL A 75 4.29 22.74 -11.83
CA VAL A 75 4.69 22.58 -10.42
C VAL A 75 3.80 23.49 -9.57
N GLN A 76 3.18 22.92 -8.53
CA GLN A 76 2.39 23.63 -7.53
C GLN A 76 3.06 23.50 -6.17
N VAL A 77 3.29 24.63 -5.48
CA VAL A 77 3.69 24.64 -4.06
C VAL A 77 2.51 25.17 -3.26
N LEU A 78 1.95 24.35 -2.38
CA LEU A 78 0.80 24.66 -1.53
C LEU A 78 1.26 24.71 -0.08
N THR A 79 1.07 25.85 0.57
CA THR A 79 1.37 26.06 2.00
C THR A 79 0.10 25.91 2.83
N TYR A 80 0.08 24.96 3.77
CA TYR A 80 -1.08 24.71 4.64
C TYR A 80 -0.90 25.29 6.04
N THR A 81 0.27 25.07 6.64
CA THR A 81 0.68 25.69 7.92
C THR A 81 2.12 26.19 7.82
N ASP A 82 2.65 26.71 8.91
CA ASP A 82 4.08 27.02 9.06
C ASP A 82 4.98 25.78 8.97
N GLU A 83 4.43 24.59 9.22
CA GLU A 83 5.15 23.31 9.31
C GLU A 83 4.78 22.31 8.20
N ILE A 84 3.61 22.47 7.57
CA ILE A 84 3.05 21.51 6.61
C ILE A 84 2.83 22.17 5.26
N PHE A 85 3.43 21.58 4.22
CA PHE A 85 3.27 22.03 2.84
C PHE A 85 3.32 20.86 1.86
N ARG A 86 2.95 21.14 0.61
CA ARG A 86 2.85 20.13 -0.45
C ARG A 86 3.40 20.66 -1.76
N ILE A 87 4.18 19.83 -2.44
CA ILE A 87 4.67 20.09 -3.79
C ILE A 87 4.05 19.06 -4.73
N ARG A 88 3.33 19.54 -5.73
CA ARG A 88 2.70 18.69 -6.76
C ARG A 88 3.34 18.99 -8.11
N ILE A 89 3.69 17.98 -8.88
CA ILE A 89 4.13 18.13 -10.27
C ILE A 89 3.22 17.29 -11.15
N LYS A 90 2.58 17.95 -12.11
CA LYS A 90 1.52 17.38 -12.94
C LYS A 90 1.71 17.69 -14.41
N ASP A 91 1.02 16.93 -15.26
CA ASP A 91 0.80 17.28 -16.66
C ASP A 91 -0.39 18.26 -16.75
N PRO A 92 -0.22 19.49 -17.25
CA PRO A 92 -1.33 20.43 -17.40
C PRO A 92 -2.22 20.13 -18.61
N GLY A 93 -1.79 19.27 -19.56
CA GLY A 93 -2.52 18.93 -20.77
C GLY A 93 -3.39 17.68 -20.66
N ARG A 94 -3.19 16.86 -19.63
CA ARG A 94 -3.92 15.62 -19.40
C ARG A 94 -4.06 15.34 -17.90
N ASP A 95 -5.26 14.95 -17.49
CA ASP A 95 -5.50 14.41 -16.16
C ASP A 95 -4.83 13.04 -16.04
N ARG A 96 -3.81 12.95 -15.18
CA ARG A 96 -3.15 11.70 -14.81
C ARG A 96 -3.80 11.16 -13.54
N TYR A 97 -3.60 9.87 -13.29
CA TYR A 97 -4.06 9.24 -12.06
C TYR A 97 -3.52 9.97 -10.81
N GLU A 98 -4.43 10.29 -9.90
CA GLU A 98 -4.14 10.84 -8.57
C GLU A 98 -4.80 9.93 -7.54
N VAL A 99 -4.08 9.67 -6.45
CA VAL A 99 -4.55 8.78 -5.38
C VAL A 99 -5.88 9.31 -4.78
N PRO A 100 -6.99 8.54 -4.85
CA PRO A 100 -8.31 8.96 -4.38
C PRO A 100 -8.48 8.78 -2.86
N VAL A 101 -7.41 8.98 -2.08
CA VAL A 101 -7.44 8.90 -0.62
C VAL A 101 -7.65 10.30 -0.04
N GLU A 102 -8.72 10.47 0.74
CA GLU A 102 -9.04 11.76 1.36
C GLU A 102 -8.07 12.11 2.49
N LEU A 103 -7.49 13.30 2.42
CA LEU A 103 -6.56 13.83 3.41
C LEU A 103 -7.20 14.95 4.23
N ASN A 104 -6.96 14.94 5.54
CA ASN A 104 -7.38 15.97 6.48
C ASN A 104 -6.38 17.14 6.47
N LEU A 105 -6.31 17.85 5.34
CA LEU A 105 -5.40 18.96 5.16
C LEU A 105 -5.80 20.13 6.07
N PRO A 106 -4.87 20.69 6.87
CA PRO A 106 -5.18 21.82 7.73
C PRO A 106 -5.47 23.09 6.93
N GLU A 107 -6.40 23.90 7.42
CA GLU A 107 -6.68 25.24 6.88
C GLU A 107 -5.74 26.28 7.50
N ALA A 108 -5.30 27.21 6.67
CA ALA A 108 -4.47 28.33 7.06
C ALA A 108 -5.30 29.43 7.73
N ASN A 109 -5.19 29.58 9.06
CA ASN A 109 -5.83 30.69 9.79
C ASN A 109 -4.90 31.91 9.89
N GLY A 110 -5.00 32.83 8.93
CA GLY A 110 -4.29 34.12 8.96
C GLY A 110 -2.99 34.16 8.17
N LEU A 111 -2.06 35.05 8.56
CA LEU A 111 -0.73 35.14 7.95
C LEU A 111 0.14 34.01 8.49
N ILE A 112 0.66 33.17 7.58
CA ILE A 112 1.61 32.09 7.91
C ILE A 112 3.03 32.64 7.78
N GLU A 113 3.87 32.34 8.77
CA GLU A 113 5.32 32.50 8.71
C GLU A 113 5.96 31.10 8.64
N PRO A 114 6.27 30.58 7.43
CA PRO A 114 6.78 29.23 7.28
C PRO A 114 8.10 28.98 8.02
N SER A 115 8.21 27.82 8.66
CA SER A 115 9.47 27.32 9.23
C SER A 115 10.44 26.77 8.16
N TYR A 116 10.03 26.87 6.89
CA TYR A 116 10.73 26.33 5.73
C TYR A 116 10.76 27.36 4.58
N ASN A 117 11.77 27.26 3.72
CA ASN A 117 11.82 27.94 2.43
C ASN A 117 11.88 26.92 1.30
N VAL A 118 11.15 27.17 0.22
CA VAL A 118 11.16 26.34 -1.00
C VAL A 118 11.71 27.13 -2.16
N THR A 119 12.74 26.60 -2.82
CA THR A 119 13.28 27.11 -4.09
C THR A 119 13.19 26.02 -5.16
N LEU A 120 12.87 26.39 -6.40
CA LEU A 120 12.55 25.44 -7.49
C LEU A 120 13.57 25.42 -8.63
N PHE A 121 14.65 26.20 -8.51
CA PHE A 121 15.71 26.26 -9.51
C PHE A 121 17.08 26.33 -8.83
N ASP A 122 18.07 25.70 -9.46
CA ASP A 122 19.47 25.87 -9.09
C ASP A 122 20.03 27.21 -9.61
N ASP A 123 21.29 27.51 -9.27
CA ASP A 123 21.98 28.74 -9.70
C ASP A 123 22.14 28.87 -11.23
N ASN A 124 21.86 27.80 -11.99
CA ASN A 124 21.96 27.73 -13.44
C ASN A 124 20.57 27.66 -14.13
N ASP A 125 19.49 28.00 -13.42
CA ASP A 125 18.10 27.94 -13.90
C ASP A 125 17.60 26.52 -14.29
N ASN A 126 18.28 25.46 -13.86
CA ASN A 126 17.77 24.09 -14.00
C ASN A 126 16.74 23.81 -12.91
N PHE A 127 15.71 23.03 -13.23
CA PHE A 127 14.72 22.66 -12.22
C PHE A 127 15.35 21.81 -11.13
N ALA A 128 15.26 22.30 -9.89
CA ALA A 128 15.70 21.60 -8.69
C ALA A 128 14.89 22.09 -7.50
N ILE A 129 14.30 21.17 -6.74
CA ILE A 129 13.62 21.47 -5.51
C ILE A 129 14.65 21.49 -4.38
N ASN A 130 14.77 22.62 -3.70
CA ASN A 130 15.50 22.73 -2.46
C ASN A 130 14.57 23.26 -1.37
N VAL A 131 14.37 22.45 -0.33
CA VAL A 131 13.63 22.82 0.89
C VAL A 131 14.65 23.04 1.99
N THR A 132 14.63 24.22 2.60
CA THR A 132 15.53 24.56 3.71
C THR A 132 14.76 24.90 4.97
N ARG A 133 15.26 24.45 6.12
CA ARG A 133 14.71 24.84 7.42
C ARG A 133 15.17 26.26 7.75
N VAL A 134 14.24 27.16 8.05
CA VAL A 134 14.53 28.59 8.27
C VAL A 134 15.44 28.81 9.48
N SER A 135 15.21 28.09 10.57
CA SER A 135 15.96 28.27 11.82
C SER A 135 17.44 27.90 11.73
N SER A 136 17.78 26.89 10.93
CA SER A 136 19.15 26.36 10.82
C SER A 136 19.84 26.67 9.48
N GLY A 137 19.06 27.02 8.45
CA GLY A 137 19.54 27.15 7.07
C GLY A 137 19.91 25.82 6.40
N ILE A 138 19.66 24.68 7.05
CA ILE A 138 19.98 23.35 6.52
C ILE A 138 18.99 22.96 5.43
N SER A 139 19.49 22.41 4.32
CA SER A 139 18.66 21.78 3.30
C SER A 139 18.19 20.40 3.77
N VAL A 140 16.87 20.21 3.81
CA VAL A 140 16.22 18.96 4.22
C VAL A 140 15.83 18.09 3.03
N PHE A 141 15.69 18.70 1.85
CA PHE A 141 15.36 18.02 0.61
C PHE A 141 16.00 18.80 -0.54
N ASP A 142 17.03 18.24 -1.19
CA ASP A 142 17.78 18.89 -2.27
C ASP A 142 17.91 17.98 -3.49
N THR A 143 17.18 18.32 -4.55
CA THR A 143 17.17 17.55 -5.80
C THR A 143 18.18 18.03 -6.84
N SER A 144 19.10 18.94 -6.48
CA SER A 144 20.16 19.44 -7.38
C SER A 144 21.15 18.34 -7.80
N ILE A 145 21.11 17.16 -7.18
CA ILE A 145 21.85 15.99 -7.62
C ILE A 145 21.45 15.54 -9.04
N GLY A 146 20.27 15.94 -9.51
CA GLY A 146 19.79 15.73 -10.87
C GLY A 146 19.02 14.43 -11.06
N GLY A 147 18.73 14.07 -12.31
CA GLY A 147 18.01 12.86 -12.66
C GLY A 147 16.48 12.96 -12.57
N PHE A 148 15.92 14.16 -12.30
CA PHE A 148 14.47 14.35 -12.31
C PHE A 148 13.90 13.93 -13.67
N THR A 149 12.94 13.01 -13.65
CA THR A 149 12.35 12.40 -14.84
C THR A 149 10.86 12.30 -14.65
N PHE A 150 10.10 12.63 -15.69
CA PHE A 150 8.64 12.56 -15.66
C PHE A 150 8.16 12.12 -17.05
N ALA A 151 7.83 10.83 -17.15
CA ALA A 151 7.26 10.16 -18.30
C ALA A 151 5.96 9.45 -17.91
N ASP A 152 5.24 8.87 -18.87
CA ASP A 152 3.92 8.28 -18.61
C ASP A 152 3.99 7.09 -17.65
N GLN A 153 4.98 6.21 -17.82
CA GLN A 153 5.20 5.03 -16.96
C GLN A 153 6.58 5.03 -16.27
N PHE A 154 7.17 6.21 -16.06
CA PHE A 154 8.41 6.35 -15.29
C PHE A 154 8.56 7.76 -14.72
N LEU A 155 8.46 7.86 -13.39
CA LEU A 155 8.69 9.08 -12.64
C LEU A 155 9.87 8.85 -11.71
N GLN A 156 10.80 9.81 -11.66
CA GLN A 156 11.98 9.72 -10.79
C GLN A 156 12.33 11.08 -10.20
N ILE A 157 12.66 11.08 -8.90
CA ILE A 157 13.26 12.22 -8.22
C ILE A 157 14.32 11.74 -7.22
N ALA A 158 15.49 12.35 -7.26
CA ALA A 158 16.57 12.07 -6.31
C ALA A 158 16.77 13.27 -5.38
N THR A 159 17.03 13.02 -4.10
CA THR A 159 17.19 14.05 -3.07
C THR A 159 18.39 13.72 -2.17
N LYS A 160 19.18 14.75 -1.83
CA LYS A 160 20.16 14.67 -0.74
C LYS A 160 19.46 14.88 0.59
N LEU A 161 19.93 14.17 1.62
CA LEU A 161 19.42 14.28 2.98
C LEU A 161 20.44 14.96 3.91
N PRO A 162 19.98 15.69 4.95
CA PRO A 162 20.87 16.40 5.86
C PRO A 162 21.67 15.47 6.79
N THR A 163 21.17 14.26 7.04
CA THR A 163 21.82 13.23 7.86
C THR A 163 21.55 11.85 7.28
N SER A 164 22.25 10.83 7.80
CA SER A 164 21.97 9.45 7.47
C SER A 164 20.85 8.82 8.31
N ASN A 165 20.23 9.58 9.23
CA ASN A 165 19.24 9.06 10.19
C ASN A 165 17.87 8.95 9.52
N LEU A 166 17.73 8.02 8.58
CA LEU A 166 16.52 7.76 7.80
C LEU A 166 15.71 6.61 8.42
N TYR A 167 14.39 6.81 8.52
CA TYR A 167 13.39 5.90 9.09
C TYR A 167 12.11 5.91 8.24
N GLY A 168 11.25 4.89 8.38
CA GLY A 168 10.03 4.73 7.58
C GLY A 168 10.25 3.83 6.36
N LEU A 169 9.50 4.04 5.29
CA LEU A 169 9.38 3.20 4.09
C LEU A 169 8.90 1.77 4.40
N GLY A 170 7.93 1.29 3.64
CA GLY A 170 7.47 -0.09 3.80
C GLY A 170 6.26 -0.44 2.95
N GLU A 171 5.71 -1.63 3.11
CA GLU A 171 6.08 -2.65 4.08
C GLU A 171 7.20 -3.57 3.57
N ASN A 172 8.28 -3.68 4.34
CA ASN A 172 9.43 -4.52 4.03
C ASN A 172 10.02 -5.11 5.32
N THR A 173 10.79 -6.20 5.20
CA THR A 173 11.62 -6.70 6.30
C THR A 173 12.90 -5.86 6.42
N HIS A 174 13.17 -5.30 7.61
CA HIS A 174 14.34 -4.47 7.91
C HIS A 174 15.27 -5.17 8.93
N MET A 175 16.60 -5.04 8.77
CA MET A 175 17.57 -5.52 9.78
C MET A 175 17.80 -4.55 10.92
N SER A 176 17.53 -3.27 10.69
CA SER A 176 17.67 -2.20 11.68
C SER A 176 16.57 -1.17 11.47
N LEU A 177 16.20 -0.47 12.55
CA LEU A 177 15.22 0.63 12.47
C LEU A 177 15.73 1.78 11.61
N LYS A 178 17.00 2.14 11.76
CA LYS A 178 17.69 3.10 10.89
C LYS A 178 18.08 2.40 9.59
N HIS A 179 17.78 3.01 8.44
CA HIS A 179 18.13 2.48 7.13
C HIS A 179 19.66 2.42 6.90
N ASP A 180 20.11 1.35 6.26
CA ASP A 180 21.40 1.34 5.57
C ASP A 180 21.26 2.18 4.29
N LEU A 181 22.23 3.06 4.05
CA LEU A 181 22.21 3.97 2.91
C LEU A 181 23.12 3.54 1.76
N ASN A 182 23.67 2.33 1.82
CA ASN A 182 24.57 1.82 0.79
C ASN A 182 23.84 1.15 -0.38
N TYR A 183 23.12 1.94 -1.18
CA TYR A 183 22.48 1.48 -2.42
C TYR A 183 21.48 0.33 -2.22
N ALA A 184 20.79 0.31 -1.07
CA ALA A 184 19.67 -0.59 -0.83
C ALA A 184 18.40 -0.05 -1.50
N THR A 185 17.65 -0.92 -2.20
CA THR A 185 16.38 -0.60 -2.86
C THR A 185 15.22 -1.22 -2.09
N TRP A 186 14.23 -0.40 -1.78
CA TRP A 186 13.03 -0.76 -1.04
C TRP A 186 11.81 -0.69 -1.97
N PRO A 187 11.39 -1.82 -2.58
CA PRO A 187 10.20 -1.87 -3.41
C PRO A 187 8.92 -1.76 -2.57
N MET A 188 7.93 -1.10 -3.14
CA MET A 188 6.62 -0.86 -2.54
C MET A 188 5.54 -1.21 -3.56
N PHE A 189 4.94 -2.37 -3.34
CA PHE A 189 3.81 -2.92 -4.09
C PHE A 189 3.21 -4.03 -3.24
N ALA A 190 1.93 -3.93 -2.87
CA ALA A 190 1.27 -4.86 -1.96
C ALA A 190 1.40 -6.30 -2.50
N ARG A 191 1.74 -7.25 -1.62
CA ARG A 191 2.01 -8.62 -2.04
C ARG A 191 1.78 -9.61 -0.91
N ASP A 192 0.99 -10.64 -1.20
CA ASP A 192 0.90 -11.85 -0.40
C ASP A 192 2.26 -12.58 -0.40
N GLN A 193 3.03 -12.30 0.65
CA GLN A 193 4.35 -12.86 0.83
C GLN A 193 4.71 -12.84 2.32
N PRO A 194 5.00 -14.01 2.93
CA PRO A 194 5.56 -14.10 4.27
C PRO A 194 6.81 -13.23 4.43
N PRO A 195 6.96 -12.47 5.54
CA PRO A 195 8.16 -11.68 5.79
C PRO A 195 9.37 -12.60 5.79
N GLY A 196 10.45 -12.16 5.15
CA GLY A 196 11.59 -13.03 4.90
C GLY A 196 12.85 -12.24 4.63
N ALA A 197 13.29 -12.22 3.37
CA ALA A 197 14.51 -11.51 3.01
C ALA A 197 14.30 -10.00 3.04
N VAL A 198 15.36 -9.28 3.43
CA VAL A 198 15.40 -7.83 3.46
C VAL A 198 15.17 -7.25 2.06
N GLY A 199 14.38 -6.18 1.97
CA GLY A 199 14.12 -5.49 0.69
C GLY A 199 13.11 -6.19 -0.22
N GLN A 200 12.35 -7.14 0.30
CA GLN A 200 11.16 -7.68 -0.37
C GLN A 200 9.93 -6.83 -0.07
N ASN A 201 9.09 -6.57 -1.07
CA ASN A 201 7.78 -5.95 -0.88
C ASN A 201 6.80 -6.93 -0.23
N LEU A 202 6.10 -6.48 0.80
CA LEU A 202 5.13 -7.25 1.58
C LEU A 202 3.72 -6.66 1.42
N TYR A 203 2.90 -6.70 2.46
CA TYR A 203 1.46 -6.49 2.40
C TYR A 203 1.07 -5.03 2.21
N GLY A 204 1.63 -4.11 3.00
CA GLY A 204 1.33 -2.69 2.93
C GLY A 204 2.24 -1.87 2.02
N VAL A 205 1.79 -0.65 1.67
CA VAL A 205 2.58 0.36 0.94
C VAL A 205 2.53 1.70 1.65
N HIS A 206 3.67 2.11 2.22
CA HIS A 206 3.86 3.32 3.01
C HIS A 206 5.05 4.13 2.45
N PRO A 207 4.81 4.97 1.43
CA PRO A 207 5.82 5.83 0.80
C PRO A 207 6.12 7.09 1.63
N MET A 208 6.27 6.91 2.94
CA MET A 208 6.62 7.95 3.90
C MET A 208 7.97 7.63 4.51
N TYR A 209 8.86 8.62 4.56
CA TYR A 209 10.09 8.52 5.33
C TYR A 209 10.25 9.72 6.24
N MET A 210 11.01 9.52 7.32
CA MET A 210 11.38 10.55 8.29
C MET A 210 12.91 10.61 8.42
N VAL A 211 13.45 11.81 8.54
CA VAL A 211 14.86 12.06 8.81
C VAL A 211 15.04 12.87 10.08
N VAL A 212 15.91 12.39 10.95
CA VAL A 212 16.30 13.08 12.19
C VAL A 212 17.60 13.86 11.98
N GLU A 213 17.52 15.17 12.07
CA GLU A 213 18.63 16.10 11.92
C GLU A 213 19.58 16.05 13.15
N ARG A 214 20.76 16.67 13.04
CA ARG A 214 21.80 16.56 14.09
C ARG A 214 21.41 17.23 15.41
N ASP A 215 20.55 18.23 15.36
CA ASP A 215 20.06 18.98 16.52
C ASP A 215 18.79 18.37 17.13
N GLY A 216 18.28 17.27 16.57
CA GLY A 216 17.03 16.62 16.96
C GLY A 216 15.81 17.10 16.16
N SER A 217 15.92 18.22 15.44
CA SER A 217 14.89 18.65 14.48
C SER A 217 14.63 17.53 13.48
N SER A 218 13.41 17.40 13.01
CA SER A 218 13.04 16.28 12.13
C SER A 218 12.13 16.75 11.01
N HIS A 219 12.13 16.00 9.92
CA HIS A 219 11.13 16.16 8.88
C HIS A 219 10.69 14.81 8.35
N ALA A 220 9.46 14.74 7.84
CA ALA A 220 8.99 13.61 7.06
C ALA A 220 8.50 14.08 5.69
N VAL A 221 8.59 13.17 4.71
CA VAL A 221 8.04 13.35 3.38
C VAL A 221 7.16 12.15 3.07
N LEU A 222 5.89 12.40 2.76
CA LEU A 222 4.98 11.43 2.16
C LEU A 222 4.95 11.69 0.66
N TRP A 223 5.26 10.68 -0.15
CA TRP A 223 4.94 10.68 -1.56
C TRP A 223 3.59 10.00 -1.80
N LEU A 224 2.53 10.79 -1.96
CA LEU A 224 1.18 10.28 -2.19
C LEU A 224 1.04 9.76 -3.63
N ASN A 225 1.46 8.51 -3.81
CA ASN A 225 1.38 7.74 -5.05
C ASN A 225 1.06 6.29 -4.65
N SER A 226 0.34 5.56 -5.49
CA SER A 226 -0.05 4.16 -5.23
C SER A 226 0.29 3.22 -6.39
N ASN A 227 0.94 3.70 -7.44
CA ASN A 227 1.51 2.83 -8.47
C ASN A 227 2.69 2.03 -7.87
N ALA A 228 3.13 0.95 -8.52
CA ALA A 228 4.33 0.25 -8.07
C ALA A 228 5.53 1.20 -8.05
N MET A 229 6.23 1.25 -6.91
CA MET A 229 7.28 2.24 -6.70
C MET A 229 8.42 1.67 -5.86
N GLU A 230 9.50 2.41 -5.76
CA GLU A 230 10.66 2.03 -4.96
C GLU A 230 11.48 3.23 -4.51
N ALA A 231 12.15 3.06 -3.37
CA ALA A 231 13.10 4.01 -2.82
C ALA A 231 14.48 3.37 -2.77
N GLU A 232 15.45 3.93 -3.49
CA GLU A 232 16.84 3.52 -3.43
C GLU A 232 17.64 4.49 -2.57
N THR A 233 18.36 3.96 -1.59
CA THR A 233 19.19 4.74 -0.67
C THR A 233 20.56 5.05 -1.26
N MET A 234 21.15 6.17 -0.86
CA MET A 234 22.48 6.59 -1.35
C MET A 234 23.41 7.00 -0.20
N PRO A 235 24.73 6.72 -0.26
CA PRO A 235 25.66 7.07 0.82
C PRO A 235 25.88 8.57 1.05
N THR A 236 25.51 9.43 0.10
CA THR A 236 25.83 10.86 0.06
C THR A 236 25.43 11.68 1.30
N PRO A 237 24.47 11.35 2.18
CA PRO A 237 23.31 10.45 2.15
C PRO A 237 22.15 10.96 1.27
N GLY A 238 21.26 10.07 0.80
CA GLY A 238 20.14 10.47 -0.06
C GLY A 238 19.14 9.37 -0.38
N LEU A 239 18.11 9.74 -1.14
CA LEU A 239 17.10 8.84 -1.69
C LEU A 239 16.87 9.11 -3.18
N THR A 240 16.71 8.06 -3.97
CA THR A 240 16.14 8.10 -5.32
C THR A 240 14.79 7.41 -5.28
N LEU A 241 13.74 8.17 -5.52
CA LEU A 241 12.36 7.69 -5.56
C LEU A 241 11.97 7.44 -7.03
N ARG A 242 11.42 6.26 -7.32
CA ARG A 242 10.96 5.86 -8.66
C ARG A 242 9.56 5.26 -8.59
N SER A 243 8.70 5.58 -9.56
CA SER A 243 7.37 4.98 -9.72
C SER A 243 7.06 4.82 -11.19
N ILE A 244 6.20 3.86 -11.51
CA ILE A 244 5.76 3.57 -12.87
C ILE A 244 4.45 4.26 -13.26
N GLY A 245 3.96 5.22 -12.47
CA GLY A 245 2.79 6.00 -12.86
C GLY A 245 2.35 7.02 -11.83
N GLY A 246 1.12 7.51 -12.00
CA GLY A 246 0.57 8.61 -11.22
C GLY A 246 1.29 9.95 -11.43
N ILE A 247 1.46 10.72 -10.35
CA ILE A 247 2.12 12.03 -10.32
C ILE A 247 3.16 12.14 -9.19
N MET A 248 3.97 13.21 -9.22
CA MET A 248 4.78 13.61 -8.05
C MET A 248 3.90 14.42 -7.11
N ASP A 249 3.60 13.85 -5.95
CA ASP A 249 2.76 14.49 -4.95
C ASP A 249 3.40 14.35 -3.57
N LEU A 250 4.20 15.33 -3.19
CA LEU A 250 5.06 15.28 -2.02
C LEU A 250 4.48 16.18 -0.93
N LEU A 251 4.07 15.59 0.18
CA LEU A 251 3.71 16.31 1.40
C LEU A 251 4.89 16.32 2.36
N PHE A 252 5.17 17.47 2.94
CA PHE A 252 6.28 17.72 3.85
C PHE A 252 5.74 18.09 5.23
N PHE A 253 6.38 17.53 6.25
CA PHE A 253 6.05 17.71 7.66
C PHE A 253 7.32 18.13 8.39
N MET A 254 7.38 19.39 8.84
CA MET A 254 8.56 19.98 9.48
C MET A 254 8.31 20.08 10.99
N GLY A 255 9.10 19.38 11.79
CA GLY A 255 8.94 19.41 13.25
C GLY A 255 10.26 19.66 14.00
N PRO A 256 10.20 20.08 15.26
CA PRO A 256 11.36 20.21 16.14
C PRO A 256 11.84 18.86 16.70
N ASN A 257 11.06 17.78 16.54
CA ASN A 257 11.42 16.42 16.97
C ASN A 257 10.63 15.36 16.18
N PRO A 258 11.02 14.06 16.26
CA PRO A 258 10.35 12.98 15.54
C PRO A 258 8.86 12.82 15.86
N GLU A 259 8.48 12.95 17.14
CA GLU A 259 7.10 12.73 17.59
C GLU A 259 6.14 13.76 17.00
N GLU A 260 6.52 15.05 16.98
CA GLU A 260 5.70 16.10 16.38
C GLU A 260 5.52 15.91 14.88
N VAL A 261 6.56 15.44 14.17
CA VAL A 261 6.45 15.08 12.74
C VAL A 261 5.42 13.97 12.52
N ILE A 262 5.42 12.92 13.36
CA ILE A 262 4.40 11.86 13.28
C ILE A 262 3.01 12.37 13.66
N GLN A 263 2.90 13.30 14.60
CA GLN A 263 1.62 13.93 14.95
C GLN A 263 1.04 14.76 13.81
N GLN A 264 1.88 15.49 13.07
CA GLN A 264 1.51 16.24 11.86
C GLN A 264 1.13 15.29 10.72
N TYR A 265 1.93 14.24 10.47
CA TYR A 265 1.65 13.22 9.46
C TYR A 265 0.29 12.56 9.72
N THR A 266 0.07 12.05 10.94
CA THR A 266 -1.20 11.42 11.33
C THR A 266 -2.36 12.39 11.45
N GLN A 267 -2.12 13.70 11.59
CA GLN A 267 -3.20 14.67 11.44
C GLN A 267 -3.71 14.67 10.00
N VAL A 268 -2.81 14.67 9.01
CA VAL A 268 -3.14 14.76 7.59
C VAL A 268 -3.67 13.45 7.02
N ILE A 269 -3.00 12.32 7.28
CA ILE A 269 -3.49 11.01 6.87
C ILE A 269 -4.60 10.47 7.80
N GLY A 270 -5.02 11.27 8.78
CA GLY A 270 -6.04 10.96 9.77
C GLY A 270 -5.55 10.06 10.91
N ARG A 271 -6.01 10.41 12.11
CA ARG A 271 -5.49 9.83 13.33
C ARG A 271 -5.99 8.40 13.50
N PRO A 272 -5.16 7.49 14.04
CA PRO A 272 -5.60 6.14 14.33
C PRO A 272 -6.83 6.11 15.22
N PHE A 273 -7.73 5.17 14.93
CA PHE A 273 -8.96 4.98 15.72
C PHE A 273 -8.65 4.68 17.19
N LEU A 274 -9.62 4.96 18.06
CA LEU A 274 -9.56 4.55 19.46
C LEU A 274 -10.14 3.13 19.60
N PRO A 275 -9.31 2.10 19.83
CA PRO A 275 -9.83 0.75 19.97
C PRO A 275 -10.70 0.56 21.22
N PRO A 276 -11.55 -0.48 21.23
CA PRO A 276 -12.20 -0.94 22.44
C PRO A 276 -11.15 -1.53 23.40
N TYR A 277 -11.37 -1.37 24.70
CA TYR A 277 -10.40 -1.71 25.73
C TYR A 277 -10.01 -3.19 25.72
N TRP A 278 -10.99 -4.08 25.50
CA TRP A 278 -10.76 -5.54 25.42
C TRP A 278 -9.75 -5.95 24.34
N SER A 279 -9.64 -5.18 23.26
CA SER A 279 -8.71 -5.50 22.16
C SER A 279 -7.24 -5.27 22.51
N LEU A 280 -6.96 -4.63 23.64
CA LEU A 280 -5.62 -4.47 24.21
C LEU A 280 -5.18 -5.71 25.00
N GLY A 281 -6.12 -6.59 25.34
CA GLY A 281 -5.87 -7.85 26.04
C GLY A 281 -5.22 -8.89 25.14
N PHE A 282 -4.82 -10.01 25.76
CA PHE A 282 -4.18 -11.11 25.04
C PHE A 282 -5.19 -11.82 24.13
N GLN A 283 -4.72 -12.23 22.96
CA GLN A 283 -5.54 -12.76 21.89
C GLN A 283 -4.99 -14.10 21.41
N LEU A 284 -5.86 -15.10 21.32
CA LEU A 284 -5.49 -16.45 20.91
C LEU A 284 -6.04 -16.74 19.51
N CYS A 285 -5.13 -17.08 18.60
CA CYS A 285 -5.44 -17.40 17.21
C CYS A 285 -4.60 -18.59 16.74
N ARG A 286 -5.07 -19.29 15.71
CA ARG A 286 -4.27 -20.13 14.82
C ARG A 286 -5.05 -20.39 13.54
N TYR A 287 -4.32 -20.61 12.45
CA TYR A 287 -4.81 -21.39 11.34
C TYR A 287 -4.90 -22.87 11.73
N GLY A 288 -6.05 -23.51 11.50
CA GLY A 288 -6.21 -24.96 11.58
C GLY A 288 -6.42 -25.48 13.00
N TYR A 289 -7.46 -24.99 13.69
CA TYR A 289 -8.12 -25.78 14.74
C TYR A 289 -8.79 -27.02 14.14
N ASN A 290 -9.31 -26.92 12.92
CA ASN A 290 -10.01 -27.91 12.09
C ASN A 290 -11.39 -28.35 12.58
N ASN A 291 -11.76 -28.06 13.83
CA ASN A 291 -13.10 -28.26 14.37
C ASN A 291 -13.30 -27.49 15.69
N LEU A 292 -14.55 -27.36 16.12
CA LEU A 292 -14.92 -26.64 17.34
C LEU A 292 -14.34 -27.25 18.61
N ASP A 293 -14.23 -28.58 18.71
CA ASP A 293 -13.68 -29.25 19.90
C ASP A 293 -12.22 -28.87 20.15
N ASN A 294 -11.42 -28.77 19.09
CA ASN A 294 -10.03 -28.34 19.18
C ASN A 294 -9.92 -26.85 19.59
N LEU A 295 -10.81 -25.99 19.08
CA LEU A 295 -10.88 -24.58 19.47
C LEU A 295 -11.26 -24.44 20.95
N LYS A 296 -12.33 -25.13 21.39
CA LYS A 296 -12.74 -25.23 22.81
C LYS A 296 -11.61 -25.75 23.69
N GLY A 297 -10.92 -26.79 23.24
CA GLY A 297 -9.78 -27.38 23.94
C GLY A 297 -8.61 -26.41 24.13
N ALA A 298 -8.34 -25.55 23.15
CA ALA A 298 -7.31 -24.52 23.24
C ALA A 298 -7.69 -23.43 24.25
N VAL A 299 -8.91 -22.86 24.16
CA VAL A 299 -9.41 -21.87 25.12
C VAL A 299 -9.42 -22.44 26.54
N SER A 300 -10.00 -23.62 26.73
CA SER A 300 -10.10 -24.27 28.05
C SER A 300 -8.72 -24.50 28.66
N ARG A 301 -7.74 -24.96 27.88
CA ARG A 301 -6.36 -25.16 28.36
C ARG A 301 -5.72 -23.83 28.77
N THR A 302 -5.85 -22.79 27.95
CA THR A 302 -5.29 -21.45 28.23
C THR A 302 -5.85 -20.90 29.55
N ARG A 303 -7.18 -20.95 29.72
CA ARG A 303 -7.86 -20.49 30.95
C ARG A 303 -7.48 -21.32 32.17
N ARG A 304 -7.40 -22.66 32.03
CA ARG A 304 -7.02 -23.58 33.13
C ARG A 304 -5.64 -23.25 33.70
N HIS A 305 -4.73 -22.71 32.89
CA HIS A 305 -3.40 -22.29 33.33
C HIS A 305 -3.33 -20.84 33.83
N GLY A 306 -4.48 -20.15 33.94
CA GLY A 306 -4.54 -18.78 34.45
C GLY A 306 -3.91 -17.74 33.53
N ILE A 307 -3.77 -18.05 32.23
CA ILE A 307 -3.30 -17.09 31.22
C ILE A 307 -4.45 -16.10 30.93
N PRO A 308 -4.25 -14.78 31.06
CA PRO A 308 -5.25 -13.79 30.66
C PRO A 308 -5.64 -13.99 29.20
N LEU A 309 -6.93 -13.97 28.90
CA LEU A 309 -7.45 -14.16 27.56
C LEU A 309 -8.68 -13.26 27.39
N ASP A 310 -8.60 -12.32 26.46
CA ASP A 310 -9.68 -11.37 26.16
C ASP A 310 -10.33 -11.67 24.81
N VAL A 311 -9.60 -12.31 23.87
CA VAL A 311 -10.07 -12.53 22.50
C VAL A 311 -9.70 -13.93 21.99
N GLN A 312 -10.67 -14.61 21.40
CA GLN A 312 -10.47 -15.82 20.60
C GLN A 312 -10.77 -15.54 19.13
N TYR A 313 -9.93 -16.03 18.24
CA TYR A 313 -10.10 -15.93 16.79
C TYR A 313 -10.62 -17.23 16.18
N ALA A 314 -11.34 -17.13 15.07
CA ALA A 314 -11.56 -18.22 14.12
C ALA A 314 -10.99 -17.85 12.75
N ASP A 315 -10.08 -18.69 12.27
CA ASP A 315 -9.47 -18.62 10.94
C ASP A 315 -10.34 -19.41 9.94
N ILE A 316 -9.96 -19.48 8.66
CA ILE A 316 -10.77 -20.00 7.54
C ILE A 316 -11.28 -21.43 7.70
N ASP A 317 -10.76 -22.19 8.67
CA ASP A 317 -11.25 -23.53 8.99
C ASP A 317 -12.68 -23.53 9.56
N HIS A 318 -13.19 -22.39 10.05
CA HIS A 318 -14.58 -22.30 10.50
C HIS A 318 -15.61 -22.17 9.37
N PHE A 319 -15.19 -21.74 8.18
CA PHE A 319 -16.06 -21.57 7.01
C PHE A 319 -16.52 -22.91 6.44
N ASP A 320 -17.72 -22.96 5.87
CA ASP A 320 -18.13 -24.07 4.99
C ASP A 320 -17.36 -23.95 3.67
N ARG A 321 -16.57 -24.97 3.31
CA ARG A 321 -15.76 -25.00 2.07
C ARG A 321 -14.85 -23.77 1.85
N ARG A 322 -14.52 -23.03 2.91
CA ARG A 322 -13.79 -21.73 2.87
C ARG A 322 -14.55 -20.63 2.13
N LEU A 323 -15.87 -20.69 2.12
CA LEU A 323 -16.75 -19.66 1.57
C LEU A 323 -17.02 -18.60 2.65
N ASP A 324 -16.69 -17.34 2.36
CA ASP A 324 -17.02 -16.23 3.27
C ASP A 324 -18.51 -16.18 3.62
N PHE A 325 -18.82 -15.62 4.78
CA PHE A 325 -20.18 -15.48 5.32
C PHE A 325 -20.92 -16.80 5.56
N THR A 326 -20.19 -17.92 5.66
CA THR A 326 -20.70 -19.23 6.06
C THR A 326 -19.97 -19.75 7.31
N TYR A 327 -20.48 -20.81 7.92
CA TYR A 327 -19.70 -21.64 8.83
C TYR A 327 -20.04 -23.11 8.64
N ASP A 328 -19.05 -23.98 8.83
CA ASP A 328 -19.20 -25.42 8.64
C ASP A 328 -20.01 -26.03 9.81
N ASN A 329 -21.22 -26.52 9.52
CA ASN A 329 -22.08 -27.10 10.54
C ASN A 329 -21.66 -28.53 10.96
N ASP A 330 -20.82 -29.21 10.18
CA ASP A 330 -20.29 -30.54 10.50
C ASP A 330 -19.07 -30.46 11.42
N THR A 331 -18.12 -29.57 11.11
CA THR A 331 -16.88 -29.44 11.90
C THR A 331 -16.95 -28.34 12.97
N PHE A 332 -17.78 -27.32 12.76
CA PHE A 332 -18.02 -26.20 13.69
C PHE A 332 -19.48 -26.09 14.16
N GLY A 333 -20.25 -27.17 14.05
CA GLY A 333 -21.59 -27.26 14.64
C GLY A 333 -21.58 -26.89 16.14
N GLY A 334 -22.42 -25.93 16.53
CA GLY A 334 -22.47 -25.39 17.90
C GLY A 334 -21.58 -24.17 18.15
N LEU A 335 -20.96 -23.62 17.10
CA LEU A 335 -20.14 -22.41 17.20
C LEU A 335 -20.93 -21.18 17.70
N PRO A 336 -22.17 -20.88 17.23
CA PRO A 336 -22.95 -19.76 17.74
C PRO A 336 -23.18 -19.80 19.26
N GLU A 337 -23.50 -20.99 19.79
CA GLU A 337 -23.70 -21.21 21.22
C GLU A 337 -22.38 -21.00 21.97
N TYR A 338 -21.27 -21.48 21.42
CA TYR A 338 -19.97 -21.31 22.06
C TYR A 338 -19.48 -19.85 22.07
N ILE A 339 -19.78 -19.06 21.03
CA ILE A 339 -19.52 -17.62 21.04
C ILE A 339 -20.30 -16.96 22.19
N THR A 340 -21.56 -17.37 22.38
CA THR A 340 -22.38 -16.88 23.51
C THR A 340 -21.74 -17.23 24.87
N GLU A 341 -21.29 -18.47 25.05
CA GLU A 341 -20.58 -18.91 26.27
C GLU A 341 -19.30 -18.09 26.53
N LEU A 342 -18.49 -17.83 25.49
CA LEU A 342 -17.28 -17.01 25.61
C LEU A 342 -17.59 -15.59 26.07
N LYS A 343 -18.65 -14.98 25.51
CA LYS A 343 -19.08 -13.63 25.87
C LYS A 343 -19.58 -13.54 27.31
N GLU A 344 -20.30 -14.54 27.80
CA GLU A 344 -20.71 -14.62 29.22
C GLU A 344 -19.49 -14.66 30.16
N ASP A 345 -18.39 -15.24 29.69
CA ASP A 345 -17.08 -15.28 30.37
C ASP A 345 -16.23 -14.01 30.15
N GLY A 346 -16.73 -13.02 29.40
CA GLY A 346 -16.03 -11.77 29.07
C GLY A 346 -14.97 -11.88 27.96
N ILE A 347 -14.96 -13.00 27.23
CA ILE A 347 -14.07 -13.23 26.09
C ILE A 347 -14.80 -12.82 24.80
N HIS A 348 -14.13 -12.02 23.99
CA HIS A 348 -14.64 -11.54 22.71
C HIS A 348 -14.23 -12.49 21.58
N PHE A 349 -15.02 -12.52 20.51
CA PHE A 349 -14.77 -13.40 19.38
C PHE A 349 -14.48 -12.61 18.09
N ILE A 350 -13.45 -13.00 17.34
CA ILE A 350 -13.10 -12.38 16.06
C ILE A 350 -13.09 -13.47 14.99
N ILE A 351 -13.72 -13.20 13.85
CA ILE A 351 -13.65 -14.07 12.67
C ILE A 351 -12.78 -13.43 11.60
N ILE A 352 -12.11 -14.27 10.82
CA ILE A 352 -11.52 -13.86 9.54
C ILE A 352 -12.61 -13.65 8.48
N LEU A 353 -12.36 -12.76 7.53
CA LEU A 353 -13.05 -12.63 6.24
C LEU A 353 -12.00 -12.42 5.17
N ASP A 354 -12.16 -13.09 4.04
CA ASP A 354 -11.36 -12.87 2.84
C ASP A 354 -12.18 -12.03 1.84
N PRO A 355 -11.55 -11.25 0.94
CA PRO A 355 -12.30 -10.49 -0.04
C PRO A 355 -12.76 -11.35 -1.22
N ALA A 356 -12.13 -12.50 -1.47
CA ALA A 356 -12.33 -13.29 -2.68
C ALA A 356 -13.56 -14.21 -2.58
N ILE A 357 -14.58 -13.93 -3.38
CA ILE A 357 -15.87 -14.62 -3.34
C ILE A 357 -15.91 -15.72 -4.40
N ASN A 358 -16.26 -16.96 -4.04
CA ASN A 358 -16.48 -18.03 -5.02
C ASN A 358 -17.50 -17.57 -6.09
N ALA A 359 -17.16 -17.75 -7.37
CA ALA A 359 -17.91 -17.22 -8.50
C ALA A 359 -18.49 -18.29 -9.44
N GLU A 360 -18.65 -19.52 -8.95
CA GLU A 360 -19.14 -20.66 -9.76
C GLU A 360 -20.27 -21.46 -9.11
N LEU A 361 -20.63 -21.14 -7.87
CA LEU A 361 -21.75 -21.78 -7.19
C LEU A 361 -23.05 -21.01 -7.45
N ASP A 362 -24.15 -21.76 -7.51
CA ASP A 362 -25.48 -21.17 -7.72
C ASP A 362 -26.05 -20.57 -6.42
N TYR A 363 -27.22 -19.93 -6.55
CA TYR A 363 -27.91 -19.29 -5.43
C TYR A 363 -28.23 -20.23 -4.27
N ASP A 364 -28.63 -21.47 -4.56
CA ASP A 364 -29.09 -22.41 -3.55
C ASP A 364 -27.91 -22.94 -2.71
N GLU A 365 -26.71 -23.00 -3.31
CA GLU A 365 -25.47 -23.34 -2.59
C GLU A 365 -24.79 -22.13 -1.95
N TYR A 366 -24.65 -21.01 -2.65
CA TYR A 366 -23.89 -19.85 -2.18
C TYR A 366 -24.50 -18.51 -2.64
N PRO A 367 -25.52 -17.99 -1.93
CA PRO A 367 -26.30 -16.85 -2.39
C PRO A 367 -25.54 -15.50 -2.31
N VAL A 368 -24.36 -15.48 -1.69
CA VAL A 368 -23.48 -14.30 -1.61
C VAL A 368 -23.02 -13.88 -3.00
N HIS A 369 -22.58 -14.84 -3.83
CA HIS A 369 -22.10 -14.59 -5.19
C HIS A 369 -23.18 -13.98 -6.09
N GLU A 370 -24.39 -14.54 -6.05
CA GLU A 370 -25.50 -14.07 -6.86
C GLU A 370 -25.94 -12.66 -6.48
N ARG A 371 -25.93 -12.32 -5.17
CA ARG A 371 -26.16 -10.94 -4.72
C ARG A 371 -25.06 -9.99 -5.20
N ALA A 372 -23.81 -10.42 -5.15
CA ALA A 372 -22.66 -9.67 -5.66
C ALA A 372 -22.76 -9.41 -7.18
N MET A 373 -23.17 -10.42 -7.96
CA MET A 373 -23.42 -10.28 -9.39
C MET A 373 -24.59 -9.33 -9.68
N TYR A 374 -25.68 -9.44 -8.90
CA TYR A 374 -26.85 -8.58 -9.05
C TYR A 374 -26.53 -7.09 -8.80
N GLU A 375 -25.69 -6.80 -7.81
CA GLU A 375 -25.28 -5.43 -7.43
C GLU A 375 -24.04 -4.92 -8.21
N ASP A 376 -23.54 -5.69 -9.18
CA ASP A 376 -22.38 -5.36 -10.03
C ASP A 376 -21.11 -4.99 -9.24
N VAL A 377 -20.76 -5.78 -8.23
CA VAL A 377 -19.72 -5.39 -7.25
C VAL A 377 -18.29 -5.75 -7.66
N TYR A 378 -18.09 -6.60 -8.66
CA TYR A 378 -16.77 -7.19 -8.93
C TYR A 378 -15.86 -6.31 -9.80
N ILE A 379 -14.55 -6.57 -9.68
CA ILE A 379 -13.51 -6.12 -10.60
C ILE A 379 -13.69 -6.79 -11.96
N LYS A 380 -13.55 -6.00 -13.03
CA LYS A 380 -13.84 -6.43 -14.40
C LYS A 380 -12.64 -6.33 -15.33
N TRP A 381 -12.65 -7.12 -16.39
CA TRP A 381 -11.79 -6.95 -17.54
C TRP A 381 -12.20 -5.72 -18.36
N PRO A 382 -11.25 -5.04 -19.03
CA PRO A 382 -11.59 -4.23 -20.21
C PRO A 382 -12.28 -5.11 -21.26
N GLN A 383 -13.34 -4.61 -21.90
CA GLN A 383 -14.18 -5.38 -22.82
C GLN A 383 -13.39 -6.10 -23.91
N GLU A 384 -12.34 -5.45 -24.43
CA GLU A 384 -11.46 -5.98 -25.47
C GLU A 384 -10.42 -7.01 -24.97
N GLN A 385 -10.32 -7.21 -23.65
CA GLN A 385 -9.40 -8.14 -22.99
C GLN A 385 -10.11 -9.28 -22.26
N VAL A 386 -11.46 -9.31 -22.28
CA VAL A 386 -12.23 -10.43 -21.74
C VAL A 386 -11.75 -11.72 -22.43
N PRO A 387 -11.30 -12.74 -21.67
CA PRO A 387 -10.89 -14.02 -22.24
C PRO A 387 -12.02 -14.66 -23.05
N SER A 388 -11.70 -15.30 -24.17
CA SER A 388 -12.70 -15.96 -25.03
C SER A 388 -13.53 -17.02 -24.28
N GLU A 389 -12.90 -17.65 -23.30
CA GLU A 389 -13.55 -18.50 -22.31
C GLU A 389 -13.34 -17.85 -20.94
N ASN A 390 -14.33 -17.07 -20.49
CA ASN A 390 -14.39 -16.54 -19.12
C ASN A 390 -15.42 -17.30 -18.26
N PHE A 391 -15.68 -18.56 -18.63
CA PHE A 391 -16.46 -19.53 -17.85
C PHE A 391 -17.83 -19.04 -17.34
N GLY A 392 -18.53 -18.25 -18.14
CA GLY A 392 -19.85 -17.72 -17.77
C GLY A 392 -19.82 -16.50 -16.83
N ALA A 393 -18.65 -16.01 -16.43
CA ALA A 393 -18.49 -14.83 -15.58
C ALA A 393 -18.52 -13.49 -16.35
N ASP A 394 -19.07 -13.48 -17.58
CA ASP A 394 -19.15 -12.30 -18.44
C ASP A 394 -17.82 -11.50 -18.50
N ASP A 395 -17.82 -10.25 -18.04
CA ASP A 395 -16.66 -9.36 -17.98
C ASP A 395 -15.93 -9.37 -16.64
N VAL A 396 -16.37 -10.16 -15.65
CA VAL A 396 -15.76 -10.26 -14.33
C VAL A 396 -14.38 -10.90 -14.42
N MET A 397 -13.40 -10.32 -13.72
CA MET A 397 -12.06 -10.90 -13.63
C MET A 397 -12.01 -11.99 -12.57
N LEU A 398 -11.89 -13.24 -13.03
CA LEU A 398 -11.75 -14.39 -12.15
C LEU A 398 -10.30 -14.60 -11.70
N GLY A 399 -10.14 -15.08 -10.48
CA GLY A 399 -8.90 -15.59 -9.89
C GLY A 399 -9.14 -16.85 -9.09
N TYR A 400 -8.29 -17.11 -8.10
CA TYR A 400 -8.36 -18.28 -7.23
C TYR A 400 -7.71 -17.99 -5.86
N VAL A 401 -8.40 -18.34 -4.77
CA VAL A 401 -7.88 -18.22 -3.39
C VAL A 401 -8.19 -19.48 -2.58
N TRP A 402 -8.86 -19.37 -1.42
CA TRP A 402 -9.14 -20.47 -0.50
C TRP A 402 -10.37 -21.32 -0.83
N PRO A 403 -11.51 -20.74 -1.29
CA PRO A 403 -12.65 -21.52 -1.71
C PRO A 403 -12.29 -22.59 -2.72
N ASP A 404 -13.11 -23.64 -2.81
CA ASP A 404 -13.16 -24.40 -4.05
C ASP A 404 -13.64 -23.50 -5.20
N ASN A 405 -13.30 -23.84 -6.44
CA ASN A 405 -13.61 -23.04 -7.64
C ASN A 405 -12.94 -21.65 -7.74
N ARG A 406 -13.14 -21.01 -8.89
CA ARG A 406 -12.60 -19.70 -9.20
C ARG A 406 -13.34 -18.63 -8.42
N THR A 407 -12.61 -17.60 -8.02
CA THR A 407 -13.12 -16.50 -7.19
C THR A 407 -13.19 -15.21 -7.98
N ALA A 408 -14.14 -14.34 -7.64
CA ALA A 408 -14.22 -12.97 -8.08
C ALA A 408 -13.88 -12.02 -6.92
N PHE A 409 -13.39 -10.82 -7.26
CA PHE A 409 -12.85 -9.87 -6.29
C PHE A 409 -13.74 -8.63 -6.26
N PRO A 410 -14.34 -8.27 -5.12
CA PRO A 410 -15.12 -7.05 -4.97
C PRO A 410 -14.28 -5.81 -5.23
N ASP A 411 -14.86 -4.84 -5.93
CA ASP A 411 -14.31 -3.51 -6.17
C ASP A 411 -14.80 -2.55 -5.07
N PHE A 412 -14.03 -2.43 -3.99
CA PHE A 412 -14.37 -1.57 -2.85
C PHE A 412 -14.29 -0.06 -3.14
N PHE A 413 -13.96 0.37 -4.37
CA PHE A 413 -14.13 1.78 -4.74
C PHE A 413 -15.61 2.13 -4.95
N LYS A 414 -16.42 1.18 -5.42
CA LYS A 414 -17.85 1.35 -5.66
C LYS A 414 -18.63 1.44 -4.34
N ASN A 415 -19.58 2.36 -4.27
CA ASN A 415 -20.50 2.48 -3.14
C ASN A 415 -21.45 1.28 -3.06
N THR A 416 -21.89 0.73 -4.19
CA THR A 416 -22.72 -0.49 -4.22
C THR A 416 -21.97 -1.68 -3.61
N THR A 417 -20.67 -1.84 -3.90
CA THR A 417 -19.83 -2.87 -3.27
C THR A 417 -19.73 -2.67 -1.76
N LYS A 418 -19.54 -1.43 -1.29
CA LYS A 418 -19.48 -1.13 0.16
C LYS A 418 -20.80 -1.47 0.85
N GLU A 419 -21.92 -1.11 0.24
CA GLU A 419 -23.27 -1.41 0.74
C GLU A 419 -23.54 -2.92 0.75
N TRP A 420 -23.21 -3.62 -0.33
CA TRP A 420 -23.30 -5.08 -0.41
C TRP A 420 -22.45 -5.75 0.68
N TRP A 421 -21.18 -5.35 0.84
CA TRP A 421 -20.29 -5.90 1.86
C TRP A 421 -20.83 -5.69 3.28
N GLU A 422 -21.36 -4.49 3.57
CA GLU A 422 -22.03 -4.21 4.83
C GLU A 422 -23.23 -5.12 5.07
N ASP A 423 -24.07 -5.31 4.05
CA ASP A 423 -25.26 -6.14 4.14
C ASP A 423 -24.90 -7.61 4.34
N GLU A 424 -23.84 -8.12 3.71
CA GLU A 424 -23.34 -9.48 3.94
C GLU A 424 -22.82 -9.67 5.37
N ILE A 425 -22.03 -8.71 5.89
CA ILE A 425 -21.56 -8.75 7.28
C ILE A 425 -22.74 -8.72 8.26
N LEU A 426 -23.75 -7.88 8.01
CA LEU A 426 -24.94 -7.79 8.86
C LEU A 426 -25.75 -9.10 8.83
N ARG A 427 -25.95 -9.71 7.66
CA ARG A 427 -26.62 -11.01 7.52
C ARG A 427 -25.86 -12.12 8.22
N HIS A 428 -24.53 -12.13 8.08
CA HIS A 428 -23.71 -13.13 8.73
C HIS A 428 -23.73 -12.98 10.26
N TYR A 429 -23.76 -11.74 10.76
CA TYR A 429 -23.88 -11.45 12.18
C TYR A 429 -25.15 -12.02 12.83
N GLU A 430 -26.25 -12.16 12.07
CA GLU A 430 -27.49 -12.81 12.56
C GLU A 430 -27.29 -14.28 12.94
N ASN A 431 -26.26 -14.93 12.36
CA ASN A 431 -25.93 -16.34 12.62
C ASN A 431 -24.72 -16.50 13.55
N LEU A 432 -23.76 -15.58 13.49
CA LEU A 432 -22.54 -15.59 14.28
C LEU A 432 -22.28 -14.20 14.86
N GLU A 433 -22.53 -14.01 16.15
CA GLU A 433 -22.34 -12.71 16.78
C GLU A 433 -20.86 -12.41 17.11
N PHE A 434 -20.03 -12.07 16.13
CA PHE A 434 -18.61 -11.70 16.36
C PHE A 434 -18.44 -10.27 16.93
N ASP A 435 -17.36 -9.99 17.66
CA ASP A 435 -17.07 -8.68 18.26
C ASP A 435 -16.03 -7.85 17.48
N GLY A 436 -15.33 -8.50 16.54
CA GLY A 436 -14.34 -7.90 15.66
C GLY A 436 -14.20 -8.70 14.37
N LEU A 437 -13.56 -8.10 13.38
CA LEU A 437 -13.28 -8.70 12.07
C LEU A 437 -11.78 -8.66 11.78
N TRP A 438 -11.29 -9.73 11.18
CA TRP A 438 -9.95 -9.83 10.63
C TRP A 438 -10.10 -9.94 9.10
N ILE A 439 -9.74 -8.90 8.36
CA ILE A 439 -9.75 -8.93 6.89
C ILE A 439 -8.36 -9.32 6.39
N ASP A 440 -8.29 -10.43 5.66
CA ASP A 440 -7.05 -11.03 5.20
C ASP A 440 -7.02 -11.16 3.67
N MET A 441 -5.86 -11.53 3.11
CA MET A 441 -5.71 -11.78 1.67
C MET A 441 -6.03 -10.57 0.78
N ASN A 442 -5.98 -9.35 1.35
CA ASN A 442 -6.50 -8.13 0.74
C ASN A 442 -5.43 -7.20 0.14
N GLU A 443 -4.31 -7.76 -0.32
CA GLU A 443 -3.37 -7.03 -1.18
C GLU A 443 -3.96 -6.50 -2.50
N PRO A 444 -4.82 -7.21 -3.27
CA PRO A 444 -5.43 -8.54 -3.06
C PRO A 444 -4.53 -9.69 -3.50
N ALA A 445 -4.54 -10.76 -2.72
CA ALA A 445 -3.84 -11.99 -3.05
C ALA A 445 -4.61 -12.78 -4.10
N ASN A 446 -3.88 -13.31 -5.09
CA ASN A 446 -4.43 -14.26 -6.05
C ASN A 446 -3.45 -15.40 -6.28
N PHE A 447 -3.91 -16.65 -6.13
CA PHE A 447 -3.02 -17.79 -6.20
C PHE A 447 -2.75 -18.21 -7.66
N GLY A 448 -1.47 -18.39 -7.98
CA GLY A 448 -1.06 -18.98 -9.25
C GLY A 448 -1.23 -18.09 -10.48
N THR A 449 -1.46 -16.78 -10.34
CA THR A 449 -1.51 -15.87 -11.51
C THR A 449 -0.26 -16.06 -12.37
N ASN A 450 -0.46 -16.19 -13.68
CA ASN A 450 0.55 -16.50 -14.70
C ASN A 450 1.19 -17.90 -14.61
N GLU A 451 0.90 -18.73 -13.59
CA GLU A 451 1.40 -20.11 -13.42
C GLU A 451 0.45 -21.16 -14.02
N GLU A 452 0.85 -22.40 -14.24
CA GLU A 452 -0.06 -23.42 -14.83
C GLU A 452 -1.36 -23.60 -14.00
N LYS A 453 -1.20 -23.66 -12.69
CA LYS A 453 -2.27 -23.72 -11.68
C LYS A 453 -1.74 -23.31 -10.31
N PRO A 454 -2.58 -22.86 -9.38
CA PRO A 454 -2.16 -22.57 -8.02
C PRO A 454 -1.73 -23.84 -7.27
N TRP A 455 -0.91 -23.65 -6.23
CA TRP A 455 -0.36 -24.75 -5.42
C TRP A 455 -1.44 -25.53 -4.66
N ASN A 456 -2.56 -24.88 -4.33
CA ASN A 456 -3.72 -25.46 -3.66
C ASN A 456 -4.86 -25.85 -4.62
N TRP A 457 -4.61 -25.86 -5.95
CA TRP A 457 -5.62 -26.27 -6.93
C TRP A 457 -6.09 -27.72 -6.70
N PRO A 458 -7.40 -28.03 -6.80
CA PRO A 458 -7.91 -29.36 -6.55
C PRO A 458 -7.27 -30.45 -7.42
N GLU A 459 -6.98 -31.61 -6.82
CA GLU A 459 -6.42 -32.74 -7.56
C GLU A 459 -7.47 -33.35 -8.50
N GLY A 460 -7.05 -33.71 -9.73
CA GLY A 460 -7.93 -34.31 -10.73
C GLY A 460 -8.76 -33.32 -11.56
N TRP A 461 -8.68 -32.02 -11.28
CA TRP A 461 -9.33 -30.97 -12.06
C TRP A 461 -8.41 -30.50 -13.18
N GLU A 462 -9.00 -30.03 -14.30
CA GLU A 462 -8.23 -29.40 -15.37
C GLU A 462 -7.45 -28.20 -14.80
N PRO A 463 -6.13 -28.10 -15.03
CA PRO A 463 -5.32 -26.99 -14.52
C PRO A 463 -5.83 -25.63 -15.00
N TRP A 464 -5.98 -24.69 -14.08
CA TRP A 464 -6.33 -23.32 -14.41
C TRP A 464 -5.69 -22.31 -13.46
N SER A 465 -5.42 -21.12 -13.98
CA SER A 465 -5.12 -19.92 -13.22
C SER A 465 -5.46 -18.68 -14.05
N LEU A 466 -5.52 -17.51 -13.40
CA LEU A 466 -5.58 -16.23 -14.08
C LEU A 466 -4.33 -16.02 -14.97
N LYS A 467 -4.55 -15.70 -16.24
CA LYS A 467 -3.48 -15.36 -17.20
C LYS A 467 -3.59 -13.91 -17.64
N CYS A 468 -2.58 -13.11 -17.30
CA CYS A 468 -2.60 -11.71 -17.66
C CYS A 468 -2.04 -11.49 -19.07
N PRO A 469 -2.68 -10.63 -19.88
CA PRO A 469 -2.23 -10.37 -21.25
C PRO A 469 -0.86 -9.70 -21.27
N ASN A 470 -0.14 -9.79 -22.39
CA ASN A 470 1.05 -8.98 -22.60
C ASN A 470 0.63 -7.52 -22.74
N SER A 471 0.90 -6.73 -21.71
CA SER A 471 0.48 -5.34 -21.62
C SER A 471 1.60 -4.51 -20.98
N THR A 472 1.69 -3.23 -21.30
CA THR A 472 2.62 -2.33 -20.60
C THR A 472 2.20 -2.06 -19.15
N TYR A 473 1.02 -2.52 -18.72
CA TYR A 473 0.60 -2.43 -17.33
C TYR A 473 1.20 -3.57 -16.50
N ASP A 474 1.15 -4.80 -17.00
CA ASP A 474 1.75 -5.96 -16.33
C ASP A 474 3.28 -6.02 -16.52
N ASP A 475 3.75 -5.54 -17.67
CA ASP A 475 5.15 -5.49 -18.08
C ASP A 475 5.57 -4.04 -18.43
N PRO A 476 5.68 -3.15 -17.42
CA PRO A 476 6.01 -1.75 -17.66
C PRO A 476 7.40 -1.56 -18.29
N PRO A 477 7.61 -0.48 -19.07
CA PRO A 477 8.92 -0.19 -19.67
C PRO A 477 10.08 -0.12 -18.66
N TYR A 478 9.77 0.32 -17.44
CA TYR A 478 10.66 0.24 -16.29
C TYR A 478 10.22 -0.90 -15.37
N VAL A 479 11.02 -1.97 -15.29
CA VAL A 479 10.74 -3.10 -14.41
C VAL A 479 11.22 -2.78 -13.00
N THR A 480 10.28 -2.63 -12.07
CA THR A 480 10.57 -2.29 -10.67
C THR A 480 11.19 -3.46 -9.91
N ALA A 481 11.87 -3.16 -8.79
CA ALA A 481 12.30 -4.15 -7.82
C ALA A 481 11.13 -4.99 -7.28
N ALA A 482 9.91 -4.43 -7.24
CA ALA A 482 8.72 -5.14 -6.77
C ALA A 482 8.40 -6.42 -7.57
N ALA A 483 8.78 -6.47 -8.85
CA ALA A 483 8.70 -7.69 -9.65
C ALA A 483 10.02 -8.50 -9.60
N THR A 484 11.15 -7.82 -9.77
CA THR A 484 12.44 -8.51 -10.02
C THR A 484 13.06 -9.19 -8.81
N VAL A 485 12.74 -8.78 -7.57
CA VAL A 485 13.23 -9.47 -6.35
C VAL A 485 12.69 -10.90 -6.22
N TRP A 486 11.63 -11.24 -6.96
CA TRP A 486 11.00 -12.57 -6.96
C TRP A 486 11.54 -13.52 -8.02
N GLY A 487 12.45 -13.06 -8.88
CA GLY A 487 13.08 -13.86 -9.92
C GLY A 487 12.94 -13.27 -11.32
N MET A 488 13.69 -13.84 -12.27
CA MET A 488 13.62 -13.41 -13.68
C MET A 488 12.28 -13.78 -14.31
N GLY A 489 11.73 -12.86 -15.09
CA GLY A 489 10.46 -13.05 -15.80
C GLY A 489 9.22 -12.96 -14.90
N LYS A 490 9.40 -12.61 -13.61
CA LYS A 490 8.28 -12.29 -12.72
C LYS A 490 7.65 -10.95 -13.13
N ARG A 491 6.33 -10.91 -13.05
CA ARG A 491 5.47 -9.79 -13.50
C ARG A 491 4.82 -9.12 -12.29
N LEU A 492 4.31 -7.90 -12.47
CA LEU A 492 3.58 -7.22 -11.39
C LEU A 492 2.34 -8.00 -10.94
N SER A 493 1.65 -8.66 -11.88
CA SER A 493 0.45 -9.45 -11.58
C SER A 493 0.72 -10.81 -10.93
N ASP A 494 1.97 -11.25 -10.80
CA ASP A 494 2.25 -12.50 -10.09
C ASP A 494 1.78 -12.38 -8.64
N LYS A 495 1.03 -13.35 -8.12
CA LYS A 495 0.37 -13.32 -6.80
C LYS A 495 -0.77 -12.30 -6.62
N THR A 496 -1.23 -11.64 -7.68
CA THR A 496 -2.38 -10.71 -7.62
C THR A 496 -3.17 -10.73 -8.94
N LEU A 497 -4.06 -9.77 -9.16
CA LEU A 497 -4.89 -9.65 -10.35
C LEU A 497 -4.11 -9.05 -11.53
N CYS A 498 -4.71 -9.06 -12.73
CA CYS A 498 -4.09 -8.43 -13.89
C CYS A 498 -4.14 -6.92 -13.77
N MET A 499 -3.04 -6.25 -14.10
CA MET A 499 -2.91 -4.80 -13.95
C MET A 499 -3.90 -4.02 -14.84
N SER A 500 -4.43 -4.66 -15.89
CA SER A 500 -5.45 -4.07 -16.76
C SER A 500 -6.86 -4.03 -16.19
N GLY A 501 -7.14 -4.74 -15.08
CA GLY A 501 -8.47 -4.81 -14.47
C GLY A 501 -9.05 -3.44 -14.12
N LEU A 502 -10.35 -3.28 -14.25
CA LEU A 502 -11.07 -2.02 -14.08
C LEU A 502 -11.80 -1.97 -12.74
N GLN A 503 -11.69 -0.82 -12.08
CA GLN A 503 -12.24 -0.51 -10.76
C GLN A 503 -12.77 0.94 -10.74
N GLY A 504 -13.60 1.26 -9.76
CA GLY A 504 -14.25 2.57 -9.61
C GLY A 504 -15.70 2.58 -10.09
N GLU A 505 -16.43 3.62 -9.69
CA GLU A 505 -17.86 3.81 -10.00
C GLU A 505 -18.15 3.72 -11.51
N ASN A 506 -17.21 4.19 -12.33
CA ASN A 506 -17.33 4.27 -13.78
C ASN A 506 -16.18 3.52 -14.47
N SER A 507 -15.57 2.54 -13.79
CA SER A 507 -14.39 1.81 -14.30
C SER A 507 -13.23 2.74 -14.67
N GLU A 508 -13.08 3.86 -13.96
CA GLU A 508 -12.09 4.91 -14.23
C GLU A 508 -10.68 4.56 -13.76
N TYR A 509 -10.55 3.58 -12.86
CA TYR A 509 -9.27 3.15 -12.31
C TYR A 509 -8.84 1.82 -12.91
N ARG A 510 -7.57 1.73 -13.31
CA ARG A 510 -6.94 0.45 -13.59
C ARG A 510 -6.34 -0.11 -12.31
N HIS A 511 -6.37 -1.43 -12.17
CA HIS A 511 -5.70 -2.13 -11.07
C HIS A 511 -4.22 -1.75 -10.98
N TYR A 512 -3.56 -1.49 -12.12
CA TYR A 512 -2.22 -0.88 -12.18
C TYR A 512 -2.00 0.34 -11.25
N ASP A 513 -3.00 1.23 -11.18
CA ASP A 513 -2.92 2.48 -10.41
C ASP A 513 -3.36 2.30 -8.96
N VAL A 514 -4.37 1.46 -8.73
CA VAL A 514 -5.06 1.33 -7.43
C VAL A 514 -4.79 0.02 -6.70
N HIS A 515 -3.92 -0.86 -7.22
CA HIS A 515 -3.57 -2.15 -6.58
C HIS A 515 -3.22 -1.97 -5.10
N ASN A 516 -2.32 -1.04 -4.80
CA ASN A 516 -1.86 -0.73 -3.43
C ASN A 516 -2.94 -0.11 -2.53
N LEU A 517 -4.17 0.10 -3.03
CA LEU A 517 -5.28 0.69 -2.29
C LEU A 517 -6.39 -0.32 -1.98
N TYR A 518 -6.29 -1.58 -2.43
CA TYR A 518 -7.36 -2.57 -2.26
C TYR A 518 -7.70 -2.82 -0.79
N GLY A 519 -6.71 -3.21 0.02
CA GLY A 519 -6.94 -3.40 1.46
C GLY A 519 -7.32 -2.10 2.18
N TRP A 520 -6.84 -0.93 1.71
CA TRP A 520 -7.28 0.35 2.26
C TRP A 520 -8.76 0.61 2.02
N SER A 521 -9.27 0.39 0.79
CA SER A 521 -10.66 0.66 0.44
C SER A 521 -11.65 -0.30 1.12
N GLU A 522 -11.19 -1.48 1.54
CA GLU A 522 -11.96 -2.45 2.33
C GLU A 522 -12.10 -2.07 3.83
N THR A 523 -11.12 -1.36 4.40
CA THR A 523 -11.07 -1.14 5.86
C THR A 523 -12.22 -0.32 6.44
N GLU A 524 -12.62 0.77 5.77
CA GLU A 524 -13.71 1.64 6.21
C GLU A 524 -15.08 0.95 6.17
N PRO A 525 -15.54 0.36 5.04
CA PRO A 525 -16.83 -0.30 4.98
C PRO A 525 -16.91 -1.48 5.96
N THR A 526 -15.81 -2.22 6.15
CA THR A 526 -15.76 -3.33 7.12
C THR A 526 -15.97 -2.84 8.56
N LEU A 527 -15.27 -1.77 8.97
CA LEU A 527 -15.46 -1.23 10.33
C LEU A 527 -16.87 -0.67 10.49
N ARG A 528 -17.38 0.03 9.48
CA ARG A 528 -18.74 0.58 9.47
C ARG A 528 -19.78 -0.54 9.64
N ALA A 529 -19.66 -1.62 8.89
CA ALA A 529 -20.52 -2.80 8.99
C ALA A 529 -20.51 -3.40 10.41
N LEU A 530 -19.31 -3.64 10.95
CA LEU A 530 -19.13 -4.19 12.30
C LEU A 530 -19.75 -3.29 13.38
N GLN A 531 -19.60 -1.97 13.25
CA GLN A 531 -20.20 -1.02 14.19
C GLN A 531 -21.72 -0.99 14.09
N ARG A 532 -22.28 -1.14 12.88
CA ARG A 532 -23.73 -1.28 12.67
C ARG A 532 -24.25 -2.59 13.25
N ALA A 533 -23.54 -3.69 13.06
CA ALA A 533 -23.91 -5.02 13.55
C ALA A 533 -23.91 -5.08 15.08
N THR A 534 -22.82 -4.61 15.71
CA THR A 534 -22.63 -4.73 17.16
C THR A 534 -23.21 -3.56 17.97
N GLY A 535 -23.39 -2.39 17.35
CA GLY A 535 -23.67 -1.13 18.06
C GLY A 535 -22.53 -0.68 18.99
N LYS A 536 -21.31 -1.20 18.80
CA LYS A 536 -20.11 -0.92 19.60
C LYS A 536 -19.00 -0.36 18.70
N ARG A 537 -17.82 -0.09 19.27
CA ARG A 537 -16.64 0.37 18.51
C ARG A 537 -16.13 -0.69 17.53
N GLY A 538 -16.14 -1.96 17.95
CA GLY A 538 -15.52 -3.07 17.22
C GLY A 538 -14.00 -2.89 17.02
N ILE A 539 -13.35 -3.90 16.43
CA ILE A 539 -12.05 -3.72 15.76
C ILE A 539 -12.07 -4.40 14.40
N VAL A 540 -11.40 -3.79 13.43
CA VAL A 540 -10.97 -4.44 12.21
C VAL A 540 -9.46 -4.61 12.27
N VAL A 541 -8.94 -5.77 11.88
CA VAL A 541 -7.51 -6.05 11.75
C VAL A 541 -7.25 -6.39 10.28
N THR A 542 -6.37 -5.64 9.60
CA THR A 542 -6.13 -5.77 8.15
C THR A 542 -4.69 -6.15 7.83
N ARG A 543 -4.48 -6.94 6.75
CA ARG A 543 -3.14 -7.27 6.26
C ARG A 543 -2.57 -6.15 5.42
N SER A 544 -3.18 -5.91 4.26
CA SER A 544 -2.77 -4.85 3.35
C SER A 544 -3.20 -3.48 3.87
N THR A 545 -2.31 -2.50 3.67
CA THR A 545 -2.47 -1.14 4.20
C THR A 545 -1.87 -0.09 3.27
N PHE A 546 -2.44 1.12 3.32
CA PHE A 546 -1.92 2.33 2.68
C PHE A 546 -2.02 3.50 3.69
N PRO A 547 -1.33 4.64 3.51
CA PRO A 547 -1.59 5.84 4.29
C PRO A 547 -3.10 6.11 4.47
N SER A 548 -3.51 6.30 5.73
CA SER A 548 -4.91 6.40 6.22
C SER A 548 -5.60 5.11 6.65
N SER A 549 -5.06 3.90 6.40
CA SER A 549 -5.68 2.64 6.89
C SER A 549 -5.84 2.60 8.41
N GLY A 550 -4.91 3.21 9.17
CA GLY A 550 -4.97 3.28 10.63
C GLY A 550 -6.20 4.00 11.18
N ARG A 551 -6.91 4.80 10.36
CA ARG A 551 -8.20 5.42 10.74
C ARG A 551 -9.29 4.40 11.04
N TRP A 552 -9.21 3.22 10.44
CA TRP A 552 -10.30 2.25 10.41
C TRP A 552 -9.90 0.85 10.87
N ALA A 553 -8.61 0.50 10.78
CA ALA A 553 -8.14 -0.83 11.15
C ALA A 553 -6.82 -0.82 11.95
N GLY A 554 -6.64 -1.86 12.76
CA GLY A 554 -5.33 -2.31 13.24
C GLY A 554 -4.63 -3.15 12.18
N HIS A 555 -3.37 -3.51 12.41
CA HIS A 555 -2.55 -4.26 11.46
C HIS A 555 -1.68 -5.26 12.21
N TRP A 556 -1.33 -6.38 11.58
CA TRP A 556 -0.33 -7.33 12.08
C TRP A 556 0.75 -7.56 11.03
N LEU A 557 1.96 -7.91 11.46
CA LEU A 557 3.14 -8.03 10.59
C LEU A 557 3.12 -9.25 9.65
N GLY A 558 1.97 -9.90 9.48
CA GLY A 558 1.78 -11.05 8.58
C GLY A 558 2.41 -12.36 9.06
N ASP A 559 2.65 -13.23 8.08
CA ASP A 559 2.99 -14.64 8.25
C ASP A 559 4.45 -14.86 8.64
N ASN A 560 4.79 -14.47 9.86
CA ASN A 560 6.14 -14.66 10.38
C ASN A 560 6.48 -16.15 10.57
N THR A 561 7.76 -16.42 10.82
CA THR A 561 8.26 -17.77 11.12
C THR A 561 8.70 -17.82 12.58
N ALA A 562 8.50 -18.97 13.24
CA ALA A 562 8.99 -19.25 14.59
C ALA A 562 10.53 -19.35 14.63
N ALA A 563 11.21 -18.22 14.45
CA ALA A 563 12.66 -18.08 14.39
C ALA A 563 13.11 -16.84 15.18
N TRP A 564 14.30 -16.91 15.78
CA TRP A 564 14.89 -15.80 16.54
C TRP A 564 15.01 -14.51 15.73
N GLU A 565 15.30 -14.64 14.44
CA GLU A 565 15.41 -13.52 13.51
C GLU A 565 14.08 -12.78 13.35
N HIS A 566 12.97 -13.49 13.17
CA HIS A 566 11.65 -12.86 13.03
C HIS A 566 11.18 -12.22 14.34
N MET A 567 11.53 -12.81 15.48
CA MET A 567 11.30 -12.18 16.78
C MET A 567 12.07 -10.86 16.95
N HIS A 568 13.29 -10.76 16.39
CA HIS A 568 14.03 -9.50 16.38
C HIS A 568 13.42 -8.48 15.39
N GLN A 569 13.10 -8.94 14.17
CA GLN A 569 12.50 -8.11 13.13
C GLN A 569 11.14 -7.54 13.54
N SER A 570 10.35 -8.27 14.35
CA SER A 570 9.04 -7.80 14.82
C SER A 570 9.12 -6.53 15.65
N ILE A 571 10.21 -6.31 16.41
CA ILE A 571 10.44 -5.06 17.15
C ILE A 571 10.54 -3.89 16.16
N ILE A 572 11.30 -4.08 15.08
CA ILE A 572 11.50 -3.06 14.06
C ILE A 572 10.20 -2.79 13.31
N GLY A 573 9.53 -3.84 12.82
CA GLY A 573 8.25 -3.74 12.12
C GLY A 573 7.18 -3.03 12.96
N THR A 574 7.08 -3.36 14.25
CA THR A 574 6.16 -2.70 15.20
C THR A 574 6.45 -1.21 15.31
N VAL A 575 7.71 -0.82 15.50
CA VAL A 575 8.09 0.61 15.64
C VAL A 575 7.82 1.37 14.34
N VAL A 576 8.12 0.75 13.20
CA VAL A 576 7.88 1.31 11.88
C VAL A 576 6.37 1.50 11.64
N CYS A 577 5.52 0.55 12.05
CA CYS A 577 4.06 0.68 11.96
C CYS A 577 3.50 1.86 12.77
N PHE A 578 4.10 2.21 13.92
CA PHE A 578 3.71 3.41 14.65
C PHE A 578 3.94 4.68 13.81
N THR A 579 5.00 4.71 12.99
CA THR A 579 5.26 5.86 12.09
C THR A 579 4.24 5.96 10.95
N TYR A 580 3.57 4.87 10.60
CA TYR A 580 2.49 4.83 9.61
C TYR A 580 1.13 5.26 10.15
N GLY A 581 1.06 5.57 11.45
CA GLY A 581 -0.20 5.97 12.07
C GLY A 581 -1.06 4.81 12.54
N PHE A 582 -0.48 3.64 12.86
CA PHE A 582 -1.18 2.60 13.59
C PHE A 582 -0.91 2.72 15.10
N LYS A 583 -1.92 2.47 15.93
CA LYS A 583 -1.78 2.34 17.40
C LYS A 583 -1.84 0.90 17.90
N LEU A 584 -2.29 -0.02 17.05
CA LEU A 584 -2.39 -1.45 17.32
C LEU A 584 -1.65 -2.27 16.25
N PRO A 585 -0.32 -2.13 16.12
CA PRO A 585 0.47 -3.16 15.48
C PRO A 585 0.44 -4.43 16.34
N ARG A 586 0.06 -5.54 15.72
CA ARG A 586 0.08 -6.88 16.31
C ARG A 586 1.24 -7.68 15.70
N ILE A 587 1.76 -8.64 16.45
CA ILE A 587 2.87 -9.51 16.04
C ILE A 587 2.34 -10.92 15.82
#